data_AF-A0A9P6YP67-F1
#
_entry.id   AF-A0A9P6YP67-F1
#
_cell.length_a   1.000
_cell.length_b   1.000
_cell.length_c   1.000
_cell.angle_alpha   90.00
_cell.angle_beta   90.00
_cell.angle_gamma   90.00
#
_symmetry.space_group_name_H-M   'P 1'
#
loop_
_entity.id
_entity.type
_entity.pdbx_description
1 polymer ?
#
loop_
_entity_poly.entity_id
_entity_poly.type
_entity_poly.pdbx_seq_one_letter_code
_entity_poly.pdbx_strand_id
1 'polypeptide(L)'
;MSIQNYAAGDIVFAKLKGYPWWPARVENDKDIPTEVLRQKNKSKGSLYTVLFYGTKDYGFFGPECIRPFDKETVKNELKAKKYKSKDLELAIRQALDPSLNEENLKPTKRKGTTIKKEDERREVGKKRLSMEIDLEETKRCKSLENESMMTVDVLRGTPEFKKVYRTRHKLQKLVYEKEAGEIPKEDYAKISAIMNEIERLPITPDLIKYTKIGRVLGYASNYCFDENEFNINQHCSHILKNWKSVIENSHPLNE
;
A
#
# COMPACT_ATOMS: atom_id res chain seq x y z
N MET A 1 13.44 -17.57 -20.65
CA MET A 1 13.67 -16.11 -20.78
C MET A 1 15.00 -15.81 -20.14
N SER A 2 15.94 -15.21 -20.88
CA SER A 2 17.23 -14.80 -20.34
C SER A 2 17.01 -13.78 -19.23
N ILE A 3 17.63 -13.99 -18.06
CA ILE A 3 17.58 -13.03 -16.96
C ILE A 3 18.44 -11.84 -17.39
N GLN A 4 17.79 -10.69 -17.61
CA GLN A 4 18.49 -9.46 -17.93
C GLN A 4 19.04 -8.89 -16.62
N ASN A 5 20.35 -8.66 -16.59
CA ASN A 5 21.03 -8.05 -15.47
C ASN A 5 21.09 -6.53 -15.65
N TYR A 6 20.79 -5.78 -14.60
CA TYR A 6 20.82 -4.32 -14.60
C TYR A 6 21.95 -3.80 -13.70
N ALA A 7 22.64 -2.76 -14.15
CA ALA A 7 23.71 -2.09 -13.43
C ALA A 7 23.21 -0.82 -12.73
N ALA A 8 23.98 -0.34 -11.75
CA ALA A 8 23.69 0.95 -11.12
C ALA A 8 23.69 2.08 -12.16
N GLY A 9 22.67 2.95 -12.10
CA GLY A 9 22.40 3.97 -13.09
C GLY A 9 21.35 3.58 -14.14
N ASP A 10 21.10 2.27 -14.35
CA ASP A 10 20.11 1.82 -15.32
C ASP A 10 18.70 2.24 -14.92
N ILE A 11 17.92 2.66 -15.90
CA ILE A 11 16.51 2.98 -15.72
C ILE A 11 15.70 1.73 -16.02
N VAL A 12 14.81 1.38 -15.10
CA VAL A 12 13.99 0.19 -15.16
C VAL A 12 12.56 0.50 -14.74
N PHE A 13 11.64 -0.38 -15.09
CA PHE A 13 10.33 -0.43 -14.46
C PHE A 13 10.35 -1.43 -13.31
N ALA A 14 9.92 -0.98 -12.13
CA ALA A 14 9.73 -1.85 -10.98
C ALA A 14 8.24 -2.02 -10.66
N LYS A 15 7.84 -3.24 -10.27
CA LYS A 15 6.46 -3.57 -9.94
C LYS A 15 6.26 -3.75 -8.45
N LEU A 16 5.46 -2.87 -7.87
CA LEU A 16 4.90 -3.04 -6.53
C LEU A 16 3.49 -3.63 -6.59
N LYS A 17 3.13 -4.42 -5.58
CA LYS A 17 1.77 -4.98 -5.47
C LYS A 17 0.77 -3.85 -5.27
N GLY A 18 -0.23 -3.75 -6.15
CA GLY A 18 -1.25 -2.70 -6.10
C GLY A 18 -0.83 -1.34 -6.67
N TYR A 19 0.31 -1.25 -7.35
CA TYR A 19 0.74 -0.07 -8.11
C TYR A 19 1.03 -0.46 -9.57
N PRO A 20 0.94 0.47 -10.54
CA PRO A 20 1.39 0.21 -11.90
C PRO A 20 2.90 -0.07 -11.94
N TRP A 21 3.41 -0.49 -13.11
CA TRP A 21 4.85 -0.49 -13.34
C TRP A 21 5.37 0.95 -13.24
N TRP A 22 6.24 1.20 -12.26
CA TRP A 22 6.72 2.54 -11.94
C TRP A 22 8.18 2.69 -12.35
N PRO A 23 8.56 3.82 -12.97
CA PRO A 23 9.94 4.03 -13.37
C PRO A 23 10.85 4.21 -12.15
N ALA A 24 11.99 3.54 -12.15
CA ALA A 24 12.99 3.63 -11.11
C ALA A 24 14.40 3.56 -11.71
N ARG A 25 15.38 4.11 -10.99
CA ARG A 25 16.80 3.96 -11.32
C ARG A 25 17.41 2.91 -10.40
N VAL A 26 18.20 2.00 -10.94
CA VAL A 26 18.99 1.06 -10.15
C VAL A 26 20.09 1.84 -9.44
N GLU A 27 20.19 1.66 -8.13
CA GLU A 27 21.20 2.33 -7.30
C GLU A 27 22.24 1.32 -6.81
N ASN A 28 23.44 1.83 -6.54
CA ASN A 28 24.48 1.02 -5.95
C ASN A 28 24.28 0.96 -4.43
N ASP A 29 24.28 -0.25 -3.86
CA ASP A 29 24.11 -0.47 -2.43
C ASP A 29 25.10 0.35 -1.58
N LYS A 30 26.28 0.70 -2.10
CA LYS A 30 27.28 1.51 -1.37
C LYS A 30 26.86 2.97 -1.17
N ASP A 31 26.04 3.50 -2.07
CA ASP A 31 25.64 4.91 -2.10
C ASP A 31 24.32 5.14 -1.34
N ILE A 32 23.69 4.06 -0.85
CA ILE A 32 22.42 4.11 -0.12
C ILE A 32 22.65 4.29 1.38
N PRO A 33 21.88 5.14 2.07
CA PRO A 33 21.92 5.25 3.53
C PRO A 33 21.76 3.90 4.22
N THR A 34 22.64 3.61 5.19
CA THR A 34 22.67 2.31 5.89
C THR A 34 21.32 1.91 6.50
N GLU A 35 20.55 2.88 6.99
CA GLU A 35 19.22 2.65 7.56
C GLU A 35 18.24 2.04 6.55
N VAL A 36 18.35 2.43 5.28
CA VAL A 36 17.53 1.87 4.19
C VAL A 36 18.03 0.48 3.84
N LEU A 37 19.34 0.27 3.75
CA LEU A 37 19.94 -1.04 3.46
C LEU A 37 19.62 -2.10 4.52
N ARG A 38 19.39 -1.71 5.78
CA ARG A 38 18.96 -2.65 6.84
C ARG A 38 17.62 -3.32 6.53
N GLN A 39 16.78 -2.68 5.71
CA GLN A 39 15.49 -3.22 5.27
C GLN A 39 15.63 -4.21 4.10
N LYS A 40 16.82 -4.27 3.48
CA LYS A 40 17.10 -5.22 2.41
C LYS A 40 17.22 -6.63 3.00
N ASN A 41 16.30 -7.52 2.61
CA ASN A 41 16.36 -8.92 3.02
C ASN A 41 17.50 -9.65 2.27
N LYS A 42 18.67 -9.74 2.92
CA LYS A 42 19.88 -10.38 2.36
C LYS A 42 19.74 -11.90 2.16
N SER A 43 18.74 -12.53 2.77
CA SER A 43 18.48 -13.97 2.61
C SER A 43 17.79 -14.29 1.27
N LYS A 44 17.24 -13.28 0.58
CA LYS A 44 16.50 -13.44 -0.69
C LYS A 44 17.37 -13.09 -1.91
N GLY A 45 18.49 -13.79 -2.07
CA GLY A 45 19.29 -13.77 -3.31
C GLY A 45 19.67 -12.37 -3.83
N SER A 46 19.92 -12.27 -5.14
CA SER A 46 20.30 -11.00 -5.81
C SER A 46 19.10 -10.07 -5.96
N LEU A 47 18.95 -9.13 -5.03
CA LEU A 47 17.95 -8.06 -5.10
C LEU A 47 18.56 -6.79 -5.70
N TYR A 48 17.85 -6.20 -6.66
CA TYR A 48 18.12 -4.86 -7.17
C TYR A 48 17.63 -3.82 -6.17
N THR A 49 18.51 -2.90 -5.80
CA THR A 49 18.13 -1.69 -5.08
C THR A 49 17.77 -0.62 -6.11
N VAL A 50 16.58 -0.05 -5.99
CA VAL A 50 16.10 0.96 -6.94
C VAL A 50 15.60 2.20 -6.20
N LEU A 51 15.73 3.36 -6.83
CA LEU A 51 15.15 4.63 -6.40
C LEU A 51 14.03 5.02 -7.36
N PHE A 52 12.82 5.19 -6.84
CA PHE A 52 11.66 5.57 -7.65
C PHE A 52 11.72 7.04 -8.08
N TYR A 53 11.47 7.29 -9.36
CA TYR A 53 11.22 8.65 -9.85
C TYR A 53 9.88 9.18 -9.29
N GLY A 54 9.78 10.48 -9.09
CA GLY A 54 8.68 11.14 -8.39
C GLY A 54 8.93 11.19 -6.89
N THR A 55 8.61 10.11 -6.17
CA THR A 55 8.61 10.09 -4.69
C THR A 55 10.00 10.01 -4.07
N LYS A 56 11.01 9.54 -4.83
CA LYS A 56 12.38 9.33 -4.35
C LYS A 56 12.47 8.33 -3.19
N ASP A 57 11.57 7.35 -3.17
CA ASP A 57 11.62 6.22 -2.23
C ASP A 57 12.51 5.11 -2.77
N TYR A 58 13.15 4.37 -1.86
CA TYR A 58 13.94 3.19 -2.19
C TYR A 58 13.10 1.91 -2.14
N GLY A 59 13.46 0.94 -2.98
CA GLY A 59 12.89 -0.41 -2.92
C GLY A 59 13.89 -1.49 -3.30
N PHE A 60 13.60 -2.72 -2.86
CA PHE A 60 14.43 -3.90 -3.11
C PHE A 60 13.62 -4.95 -3.87
N PHE A 61 14.03 -5.28 -5.08
CA PHE A 61 13.25 -6.12 -5.99
C PHE A 61 14.06 -7.27 -6.54
N GLY A 62 13.42 -8.44 -6.63
CA GLY A 62 13.95 -9.55 -7.40
C GLY A 62 13.84 -9.28 -8.91
N PRO A 63 14.57 -10.04 -9.74
CA PRO A 63 14.56 -9.91 -11.20
C PRO A 63 13.17 -10.08 -11.82
N GLU A 64 12.25 -10.81 -11.16
CA GLU A 64 10.88 -11.02 -11.63
C GLU A 64 9.99 -9.76 -11.52
N CYS A 65 10.37 -8.83 -10.65
CA CYS A 65 9.65 -7.57 -10.40
C CYS A 65 10.29 -6.38 -11.11
N ILE A 66 11.28 -6.62 -11.98
CA ILE A 66 12.00 -5.59 -12.75
C ILE A 66 11.82 -5.86 -14.25
N ARG A 67 11.65 -4.80 -15.03
CA ARG A 67 11.53 -4.84 -16.50
C ARG A 67 12.35 -3.71 -17.14
N PRO A 68 12.78 -3.86 -18.40
CA PRO A 68 13.53 -2.83 -19.09
C PRO A 68 12.68 -1.57 -19.30
N PHE A 69 13.31 -0.40 -19.17
CA PHE A 69 12.71 0.88 -19.52
C PHE A 69 13.15 1.28 -20.92
N ASP A 70 12.32 1.01 -21.92
CA ASP A 70 12.59 1.41 -23.29
C ASP A 70 12.19 2.88 -23.51
N LYS A 71 13.19 3.76 -23.64
CA LYS A 71 12.98 5.21 -23.69
C LYS A 71 12.10 5.63 -24.86
N GLU A 72 12.24 5.00 -26.03
CA GLU A 72 11.48 5.37 -27.23
C GLU A 72 10.01 4.97 -27.11
N THR A 73 9.76 3.73 -26.69
CA THR A 73 8.42 3.21 -26.43
C THR A 73 7.73 4.07 -25.39
N VAL A 74 8.37 4.32 -24.25
CA VAL A 74 7.80 5.13 -23.16
C VAL A 74 7.52 6.57 -23.60
N LYS A 75 8.39 7.17 -24.41
CA LYS A 75 8.17 8.51 -24.98
C LYS A 75 6.94 8.55 -25.89
N ASN A 76 6.72 7.51 -26.69
CA ASN A 76 5.54 7.38 -27.54
C ASN A 76 4.27 7.14 -26.70
N GLU A 77 4.33 6.31 -25.67
CA GLU A 77 3.21 6.05 -24.75
C GLU A 77 2.81 7.30 -23.95
N LEU A 78 3.80 8.12 -23.56
CA LEU A 78 3.58 9.39 -22.89
C LEU A 78 2.82 10.37 -23.81
N LYS A 79 3.23 10.48 -25.09
CA LYS A 79 2.52 11.28 -26.10
C LYS A 79 1.10 10.78 -26.35
N ALA A 80 0.91 9.46 -26.32
CA ALA A 80 -0.40 8.81 -26.44
C ALA A 80 -1.27 8.91 -25.17
N LYS A 81 -0.81 9.59 -24.12
CA LYS A 81 -1.53 9.77 -22.83
C LYS A 81 -1.99 8.44 -22.20
N LYS A 82 -1.20 7.37 -22.35
CA LYS A 82 -1.52 6.06 -21.75
C LYS A 82 -1.46 6.07 -20.22
N TYR A 83 -0.63 6.93 -19.63
CA TYR A 83 -0.48 7.05 -18.18
C TYR A 83 -1.57 7.97 -17.61
N LYS A 84 -2.52 7.40 -16.86
CA LYS A 84 -3.71 8.13 -16.35
C LYS A 84 -3.45 8.93 -15.07
N SER A 85 -2.40 8.60 -14.32
CA SER A 85 -2.06 9.28 -13.05
C SER A 85 -1.04 10.39 -13.29
N LYS A 86 -1.30 11.58 -12.75
CA LYS A 86 -0.38 12.73 -12.81
C LYS A 86 0.98 12.42 -12.16
N ASP A 87 0.97 11.67 -11.06
CA ASP A 87 2.21 11.30 -10.35
C ASP A 87 3.06 10.33 -11.18
N LEU A 88 2.41 9.37 -11.84
CA LEU A 88 3.10 8.43 -12.73
C LEU A 88 3.64 9.17 -13.95
N GLU A 89 2.86 10.06 -14.54
CA GLU A 89 3.30 10.87 -15.68
C GLU A 89 4.54 11.72 -15.33
N LEU A 90 4.54 12.34 -14.15
CA LEU A 90 5.69 13.10 -13.65
C LEU A 90 6.92 12.20 -13.47
N ALA A 91 6.76 11.03 -12.85
CA ALA A 91 7.84 10.07 -12.66
C ALA A 91 8.42 9.59 -14.00
N ILE A 92 7.57 9.33 -14.99
CA ILE A 92 8.00 8.95 -16.35
C ILE A 92 8.79 10.08 -17.02
N ARG A 93 8.34 11.34 -16.88
CA ARG A 93 9.07 12.49 -17.42
C ARG A 93 10.45 12.64 -16.79
N GLN A 94 10.55 12.49 -15.47
CA GLN A 94 11.84 12.50 -14.76
C GLN A 94 12.76 11.35 -15.14
N ALA A 95 12.19 10.18 -15.47
CA ALA A 95 12.96 9.03 -15.95
C ALA A 95 13.46 9.23 -17.39
N LEU A 96 12.68 9.88 -18.25
CA LEU A 96 13.09 10.20 -19.62
C LEU A 96 14.15 11.31 -19.66
N ASP A 97 14.06 12.26 -18.74
CA ASP A 97 14.97 13.41 -18.66
C ASP A 97 15.69 13.47 -17.30
N PRO A 98 16.91 12.88 -17.21
CA PRO A 98 17.68 12.87 -15.97
C PRO A 98 18.11 14.27 -15.53
N SER A 99 18.10 15.29 -16.40
CA SER A 99 18.43 16.67 -16.02
C SER A 99 17.41 17.27 -15.05
N LEU A 100 16.15 16.82 -15.10
CA LEU A 100 15.08 17.24 -14.18
C LEU A 100 15.23 16.64 -12.78
N ASN A 101 16.19 15.75 -12.56
CA ASN A 101 16.39 15.05 -11.29
C ASN A 101 17.44 15.74 -10.38
N GLU A 102 18.27 16.63 -10.91
CA GLU A 102 19.48 17.14 -10.23
C GLU A 102 19.29 18.36 -9.32
N GLU A 103 18.15 19.07 -9.37
CA GLU A 103 17.96 20.30 -8.57
C GLU A 103 17.74 20.10 -7.05
N ASN A 104 17.94 18.89 -6.49
CA ASN A 104 17.84 18.69 -5.04
C ASN A 104 18.77 17.56 -4.50
N LEU A 105 20.01 17.48 -4.97
CA LEU A 105 21.05 16.63 -4.37
C LEU A 105 22.05 17.46 -3.54
N LYS A 106 21.60 17.94 -2.38
CA LYS A 106 22.47 18.15 -1.21
C LYS A 106 21.78 17.65 0.07
N PRO A 107 22.41 16.76 0.86
CA PRO A 107 21.91 16.40 2.17
C PRO A 107 22.21 17.54 3.15
N THR A 108 21.29 18.49 3.33
CA THR A 108 21.47 19.54 4.34
C THR A 108 21.15 19.01 5.73
N LYS A 109 22.21 18.67 6.47
CA LYS A 109 22.22 18.64 7.93
C LYS A 109 21.73 19.98 8.47
N ARG A 110 20.84 19.94 9.46
CA ARG A 110 20.35 21.13 10.19
C ARG A 110 21.49 21.89 10.88
N LYS A 111 21.60 23.19 10.59
CA LYS A 111 22.04 24.31 11.47
C LYS A 111 21.36 25.56 10.85
N GLY A 112 20.54 26.36 11.53
CA GLY A 112 20.85 27.21 12.67
C GLY A 112 20.63 28.67 12.25
N THR A 113 19.45 29.21 12.58
CA THR A 113 19.11 30.62 12.87
C THR A 113 19.65 31.78 11.99
N THR A 114 18.76 32.52 11.33
CA THR A 114 18.57 34.00 11.47
C THR A 114 17.19 34.41 10.89
N ILE A 115 16.49 35.26 11.64
CA ILE A 115 15.09 35.68 11.54
C ILE A 115 14.86 36.74 10.44
N LYS A 116 13.70 36.67 9.75
CA LYS A 116 12.65 37.71 9.54
C LYS A 116 11.42 37.03 8.88
N LYS A 117 10.39 36.65 9.68
CA LYS A 117 9.01 37.21 9.74
C LYS A 117 8.40 37.42 8.33
N GLU A 118 7.38 36.67 7.91
CA GLU A 118 5.97 36.80 8.34
C GLU A 118 5.15 35.49 8.36
N ASP A 119 4.10 35.52 9.18
CA ASP A 119 3.14 34.50 9.58
C ASP A 119 2.22 33.94 8.48
N GLU A 120 1.98 32.62 8.49
CA GLU A 120 0.62 32.07 8.66
C GLU A 120 0.69 30.57 9.05
N ARG A 121 0.09 30.26 10.21
CA ARG A 121 0.05 28.93 10.85
C ARG A 121 -0.96 28.00 10.17
N ARG A 122 -0.57 26.74 9.89
CA ARG A 122 -1.39 25.53 10.16
C ARG A 122 -0.50 24.33 10.48
N GLU A 123 -0.59 23.84 11.72
CA GLU A 123 0.02 22.60 12.21
C GLU A 123 -0.73 21.36 11.66
N VAL A 124 -0.01 20.36 11.14
CA VAL A 124 -0.38 18.93 11.26
C VAL A 124 0.90 18.09 11.33
N GLY A 125 1.00 17.26 12.36
CA GLY A 125 2.16 16.44 12.69
C GLY A 125 2.32 15.12 11.92
N LYS A 126 3.59 14.67 11.94
CA LYS A 126 4.15 13.31 11.83
C LYS A 126 3.20 12.13 11.51
N LYS A 127 3.57 11.32 10.49
CA LYS A 127 4.09 9.93 10.65
C LYS A 127 4.48 9.32 9.30
N ARG A 128 5.76 8.97 9.16
CA ARG A 128 6.30 8.00 8.19
C ARG A 128 5.76 6.62 8.56
N LEU A 129 5.24 5.86 7.60
CA LEU A 129 4.84 4.46 7.80
C LEU A 129 5.51 3.59 6.74
N SER A 130 6.57 2.90 7.15
CA SER A 130 7.22 1.81 6.42
C SER A 130 6.30 0.59 6.39
N MET A 131 6.00 0.03 5.22
CA MET A 131 5.27 -1.23 5.07
C MET A 131 6.24 -2.36 4.75
N GLU A 132 6.53 -3.22 5.73
CA GLU A 132 7.00 -4.58 5.48
C GLU A 132 5.80 -5.46 5.10
N ILE A 133 5.89 -6.20 4.00
CA ILE A 133 4.89 -7.20 3.62
C ILE A 133 5.61 -8.52 3.35
N ASP A 134 5.26 -9.51 4.18
CA ASP A 134 5.73 -10.88 4.14
C ASP A 134 5.15 -11.63 2.92
N LEU A 135 5.95 -12.48 2.28
CA LEU A 135 5.85 -12.79 0.84
C LEU A 135 5.46 -14.25 0.52
N GLU A 136 4.96 -15.02 1.49
CA GLU A 136 4.65 -16.45 1.27
C GLU A 136 3.45 -16.71 0.33
N GLU A 137 2.57 -15.74 0.08
CA GLU A 137 1.40 -15.94 -0.80
C GLU A 137 1.67 -15.86 -2.32
N THR A 138 2.93 -15.69 -2.75
CA THR A 138 3.24 -15.31 -4.14
C THR A 138 3.29 -16.49 -5.14
N LYS A 139 3.07 -17.74 -4.69
CA LYS A 139 3.17 -18.91 -5.57
C LYS A 139 1.90 -19.26 -6.37
N ARG A 140 0.74 -18.64 -6.13
CA ARG A 140 -0.54 -19.09 -6.74
C ARG A 140 -1.19 -18.15 -7.78
N CYS A 141 -0.44 -17.32 -8.49
CA CYS A 141 -1.06 -16.49 -9.52
C CYS A 141 -0.17 -16.28 -10.75
N LYS A 142 -0.03 -17.35 -11.53
CA LYS A 142 0.33 -17.28 -12.95
C LYS A 142 -0.59 -18.20 -13.73
N SER A 143 -1.80 -17.76 -14.02
CA SER A 143 -2.52 -18.14 -15.26
C SER A 143 -3.82 -17.36 -15.32
N LEU A 144 -3.95 -16.53 -16.38
CA LEU A 144 -5.21 -16.02 -16.95
C LEU A 144 -5.94 -15.02 -16.00
N GLU A 145 -6.59 -13.93 -16.43
CA GLU A 145 -7.56 -13.76 -17.49
C GLU A 145 -7.64 -12.29 -17.91
N ASN A 146 -7.84 -12.07 -19.21
CA ASN A 146 -8.58 -10.92 -19.73
C ASN A 146 -10.06 -11.30 -19.65
N GLU A 147 -10.78 -10.75 -18.69
CA GLU A 147 -12.23 -10.51 -18.73
C GLU A 147 -12.54 -9.40 -17.73
N SER A 148 -13.62 -8.66 -17.97
CA SER A 148 -13.96 -7.35 -17.37
C SER A 148 -13.91 -7.28 -15.83
N MET A 149 -12.72 -7.17 -15.24
CA MET A 149 -12.51 -7.00 -13.80
C MET A 149 -12.14 -5.54 -13.51
N MET A 150 -12.88 -4.89 -12.60
CA MET A 150 -12.49 -3.56 -12.11
C MET A 150 -11.07 -3.64 -11.57
N THR A 151 -10.15 -2.86 -12.15
CA THR A 151 -8.79 -2.75 -11.62
C THR A 151 -8.84 -2.29 -10.16
N VAL A 152 -7.94 -2.79 -9.32
CA VAL A 152 -7.88 -2.45 -7.87
C VAL A 152 -7.82 -0.93 -7.65
N ASP A 153 -7.21 -0.19 -8.57
CA ASP A 153 -7.13 1.27 -8.54
C ASP A 153 -8.48 1.95 -8.74
N VAL A 154 -9.31 1.42 -9.66
CA VAL A 154 -10.70 1.89 -9.85
C VAL A 154 -11.51 1.58 -8.60
N LEU A 155 -11.37 0.36 -8.04
CA LEU A 155 -12.07 -0.02 -6.81
C LEU A 155 -11.72 0.90 -5.63
N ARG A 156 -10.45 1.27 -5.46
CA ARG A 156 -10.01 2.21 -4.41
C ARG A 156 -10.58 3.61 -4.58
N GLY A 157 -10.90 3.99 -5.82
CA GLY A 157 -11.52 5.26 -6.15
C GLY A 157 -12.99 5.36 -5.74
N THR A 158 -13.68 4.22 -5.60
CA THR A 158 -15.13 4.18 -5.41
C THR A 158 -15.55 4.72 -4.03
N PRO A 159 -16.73 5.35 -3.93
CA PRO A 159 -17.24 5.82 -2.64
C PRO A 159 -17.45 4.68 -1.65
N GLU A 160 -17.80 3.48 -2.12
CA GLU A 160 -17.98 2.27 -1.29
C GLU A 160 -16.66 1.86 -0.64
N PHE A 161 -15.57 1.77 -1.41
CA PHE A 161 -14.25 1.44 -0.86
C PHE A 161 -13.80 2.46 0.18
N LYS A 162 -13.96 3.75 -0.12
CA LYS A 162 -13.62 4.83 0.82
C LYS A 162 -14.45 4.74 2.10
N LYS A 163 -15.73 4.37 2.01
CA LYS A 163 -16.62 4.20 3.17
C LYS A 163 -16.16 3.03 4.03
N VAL A 164 -15.98 1.84 3.44
CA VAL A 164 -15.46 0.65 4.14
C VAL A 164 -14.09 0.93 4.76
N TYR A 165 -13.19 1.60 4.04
CA TYR A 165 -11.86 1.99 4.55
C TYR A 165 -11.95 2.92 5.76
N ARG A 166 -12.83 3.94 5.72
CA ARG A 166 -13.04 4.87 6.84
C ARG A 166 -13.57 4.12 8.06
N THR A 167 -14.59 3.29 7.89
CA THR A 167 -15.19 2.49 8.97
C THR A 167 -14.17 1.52 9.56
N ARG A 168 -13.39 0.83 8.71
CA ARG A 168 -12.25 -0.01 9.14
C ARG A 168 -11.23 0.78 9.95
N HIS A 169 -10.87 1.98 9.53
CA HIS A 169 -9.88 2.79 10.22
C HIS A 169 -10.38 3.30 11.58
N LYS A 170 -11.68 3.64 11.70
CA LYS A 170 -12.31 3.95 12.99
C LYS A 170 -12.20 2.76 13.94
N LEU A 171 -12.59 1.56 13.48
CA LEU A 171 -12.51 0.35 14.29
C LEU A 171 -11.07 0.06 14.71
N GLN A 172 -10.14 0.12 13.76
CA GLN A 172 -8.72 -0.15 13.99
C GLN A 172 -8.14 0.77 15.09
N LYS A 173 -8.51 2.06 15.12
CA LYS A 173 -8.04 2.96 16.19
C LYS A 173 -8.48 2.55 17.60
N LEU A 174 -9.61 1.86 17.71
CA LEU A 174 -10.18 1.44 19.00
C LEU A 174 -9.63 0.08 19.45
N VAL A 175 -9.34 -0.84 18.52
CA VAL A 175 -9.04 -2.25 18.87
C VAL A 175 -7.61 -2.71 18.58
N TYR A 176 -6.83 -1.99 17.77
CA TYR A 176 -5.50 -2.45 17.37
C TYR A 176 -4.44 -2.13 18.43
N GLU A 177 -3.54 -3.09 18.70
CA GLU A 177 -2.48 -2.96 19.72
C GLU A 177 -3.02 -2.70 21.13
N LYS A 178 -4.24 -3.20 21.44
CA LYS A 178 -4.87 -3.09 22.75
C LYS A 178 -4.86 -4.43 23.48
N GLU A 179 -4.36 -4.43 24.70
CA GLU A 179 -4.42 -5.58 25.61
C GLU A 179 -5.74 -5.60 26.40
N ALA A 180 -6.09 -6.75 26.97
CA ALA A 180 -7.32 -6.91 27.74
C ALA A 180 -7.38 -5.88 28.89
N GLY A 181 -8.48 -5.12 28.96
CA GLY A 181 -8.69 -4.05 29.93
C GLY A 181 -8.15 -2.66 29.51
N GLU A 182 -7.51 -2.51 28.34
CA GLU A 182 -7.03 -1.20 27.87
C GLU A 182 -8.08 -0.36 27.13
N ILE A 183 -9.17 -0.98 26.65
CA ILE A 183 -10.24 -0.28 25.96
C ILE A 183 -11.23 0.26 27.00
N PRO A 184 -11.42 1.59 27.10
CA PRO A 184 -12.42 2.17 27.99
C PRO A 184 -13.84 1.69 27.67
N LYS A 185 -14.67 1.49 28.70
CA LYS A 185 -16.08 1.04 28.52
C LYS A 185 -16.91 1.97 27.63
N GLU A 186 -16.63 3.27 27.63
CA GLU A 186 -17.26 4.23 26.73
C GLU A 186 -17.02 3.93 25.23
N ASP A 187 -15.91 3.26 24.92
CA ASP A 187 -15.57 2.87 23.56
C ASP A 187 -16.31 1.60 23.13
N TYR A 188 -16.87 0.81 24.06
CA TYR A 188 -17.65 -0.40 23.71
C TYR A 188 -18.89 -0.04 22.91
N ALA A 189 -19.60 1.02 23.31
CA ALA A 189 -20.73 1.56 22.55
C ALA A 189 -20.30 2.06 21.15
N LYS A 190 -19.13 2.70 21.05
CA LYS A 190 -18.57 3.18 19.77
C LYS A 190 -18.20 2.00 18.85
N ILE A 191 -17.58 0.96 19.41
CA ILE A 191 -17.23 -0.27 18.67
C ILE A 191 -18.51 -0.96 18.17
N SER A 192 -19.52 -1.12 19.01
CA SER A 192 -20.82 -1.70 18.63
C SER A 192 -21.51 -0.89 17.53
N ALA A 193 -21.50 0.44 17.61
CA ALA A 193 -22.02 1.30 16.55
C ALA A 193 -21.27 1.11 15.22
N ILE A 194 -19.94 0.93 15.27
CA ILE A 194 -19.14 0.64 14.08
C ILE A 194 -19.48 -0.75 13.50
N MET A 195 -19.74 -1.76 14.32
CA MET A 195 -20.16 -3.09 13.83
C MET A 195 -21.48 -3.02 13.06
N ASN A 196 -22.45 -2.29 13.61
CA ASN A 196 -23.72 -2.03 12.92
C ASN A 196 -23.52 -1.24 11.61
N GLU A 197 -22.58 -0.29 11.59
CA GLU A 197 -22.22 0.43 10.36
C GLU A 197 -21.66 -0.55 9.32
N ILE A 198 -20.75 -1.44 9.71
CA ILE A 198 -20.10 -2.44 8.84
C ILE A 198 -21.13 -3.40 8.23
N GLU A 199 -22.07 -3.89 9.03
CA GLU A 199 -23.09 -4.85 8.58
C GLU A 199 -24.06 -4.25 7.55
N ARG A 200 -24.32 -2.94 7.63
CA ARG A 200 -25.19 -2.22 6.68
C ARG A 200 -24.48 -1.86 5.37
N LEU A 201 -23.16 -2.02 5.27
CA LEU A 201 -22.44 -1.69 4.03
C LEU A 201 -22.68 -2.77 2.98
N PRO A 202 -22.87 -2.39 1.69
CA PRO A 202 -22.87 -3.33 0.59
C PRO A 202 -21.45 -3.87 0.40
N ILE A 203 -21.14 -4.94 1.12
CA ILE A 203 -19.83 -5.55 1.14
C ILE A 203 -19.72 -6.56 -0.01
N THR A 204 -18.74 -6.33 -0.89
CA THR A 204 -18.34 -7.28 -1.93
C THR A 204 -17.07 -8.04 -1.52
N PRO A 205 -16.82 -9.24 -2.08
CA PRO A 205 -15.58 -10.00 -1.83
C PRO A 205 -14.31 -9.17 -2.06
N ASP A 206 -14.30 -8.35 -3.11
CA ASP A 206 -13.20 -7.45 -3.42
C ASP A 206 -13.01 -6.37 -2.35
N LEU A 207 -14.10 -5.76 -1.87
CA LEU A 207 -14.04 -4.78 -0.79
C LEU A 207 -13.46 -5.39 0.48
N ILE A 208 -13.85 -6.62 0.86
CA ILE A 208 -13.28 -7.32 2.03
C ILE A 208 -11.78 -7.54 1.83
N LYS A 209 -11.41 -8.13 0.68
CA LYS A 209 -10.04 -8.51 0.33
C LYS A 209 -9.09 -7.31 0.31
N TYR A 210 -9.47 -6.24 -0.37
CA TYR A 210 -8.58 -5.09 -0.59
C TYR A 210 -8.59 -4.08 0.55
N THR A 211 -9.70 -3.91 1.27
CA THR A 211 -9.72 -3.01 2.44
C THR A 211 -9.10 -3.67 3.68
N LYS A 212 -8.96 -5.00 3.69
CA LYS A 212 -8.46 -5.82 4.81
C LYS A 212 -9.28 -5.66 6.11
N ILE A 213 -10.54 -5.27 5.99
CA ILE A 213 -11.43 -5.05 7.13
C ILE A 213 -11.69 -6.33 7.95
N GLY A 214 -11.72 -7.50 7.30
CA GLY A 214 -11.84 -8.78 8.01
C GLY A 214 -10.73 -9.04 9.02
N ARG A 215 -9.50 -8.59 8.76
CA ARG A 215 -8.39 -8.73 9.72
C ARG A 215 -8.62 -7.91 10.98
N VAL A 216 -9.13 -6.68 10.84
CA VAL A 216 -9.44 -5.79 11.97
C VAL A 216 -10.61 -6.35 12.79
N LEU A 217 -11.63 -6.89 12.14
CA LEU A 217 -12.72 -7.60 12.82
C LEU A 217 -12.22 -8.84 13.58
N GLY A 218 -11.22 -9.55 13.04
CA GLY A 218 -10.58 -10.68 13.74
C GLY A 218 -9.92 -10.24 15.05
N TYR A 219 -9.23 -9.09 15.06
CA TYR A 219 -8.68 -8.54 16.31
C TYR A 219 -9.77 -8.15 17.30
N ALA A 220 -10.84 -7.49 16.83
CA ALA A 220 -11.97 -7.14 17.68
C ALA A 220 -12.66 -8.39 18.24
N SER A 221 -12.85 -9.43 17.43
CA SER A 221 -13.48 -10.70 17.84
C SER A 221 -12.68 -11.44 18.90
N ASN A 222 -11.35 -11.35 18.86
CA ASN A 222 -10.45 -12.00 19.82
C ASN A 222 -10.16 -11.16 21.08
N TYR A 223 -10.61 -9.90 21.13
CA TYR A 223 -10.40 -9.05 22.30
C TYR A 223 -11.29 -9.49 23.46
N CYS A 224 -10.75 -9.50 24.68
CA CYS A 224 -11.49 -9.83 25.90
C CYS A 224 -12.20 -8.57 26.43
N PHE A 225 -13.46 -8.37 26.06
CA PHE A 225 -14.28 -7.28 26.60
C PHE A 225 -14.77 -7.66 27.99
N ASP A 226 -14.66 -6.73 28.95
CA ASP A 226 -14.99 -6.98 30.36
C ASP A 226 -16.47 -7.28 30.60
N GLU A 227 -17.35 -6.79 29.73
CA GLU A 227 -18.81 -6.90 29.87
C GLU A 227 -19.44 -7.34 28.54
N ASN A 228 -20.34 -8.32 28.61
CA ASN A 228 -21.10 -8.83 27.45
C ASN A 228 -22.25 -7.89 27.00
N GLU A 229 -22.32 -6.66 27.52
CA GLU A 229 -23.44 -5.73 27.32
C GLU A 229 -23.78 -5.53 25.83
N PHE A 230 -22.77 -5.48 24.96
CA PHE A 230 -22.94 -5.25 23.53
C PHE A 230 -22.67 -6.49 22.66
N ASN A 231 -22.39 -7.65 23.26
CA ASN A 231 -22.07 -8.91 22.56
C ASN A 231 -21.08 -8.75 21.39
N ILE A 232 -20.06 -7.90 21.56
CA ILE A 232 -19.18 -7.45 20.47
C ILE A 232 -18.47 -8.64 19.81
N ASN A 233 -17.98 -9.60 20.59
CA ASN A 233 -17.32 -10.79 20.06
C ASN A 233 -18.25 -11.62 19.17
N GLN A 234 -19.50 -11.84 19.62
CA GLN A 234 -20.49 -12.60 18.87
C GLN A 234 -20.88 -11.88 17.58
N HIS A 235 -21.04 -10.56 17.64
CA HIS A 235 -21.35 -9.73 16.48
C HIS A 235 -20.23 -9.78 15.44
N CYS A 236 -18.96 -9.64 15.87
CA CYS A 236 -17.81 -9.77 14.97
C CYS A 236 -17.74 -11.15 14.30
N SER A 237 -17.96 -12.22 15.08
CA SER A 237 -17.99 -13.59 14.57
C SER A 237 -19.11 -13.81 13.56
N HIS A 238 -20.29 -13.22 13.79
CA HIS A 238 -21.41 -13.27 12.85
C HIS A 238 -21.07 -12.59 11.52
N ILE A 239 -20.52 -11.37 11.56
CA ILE A 239 -20.10 -10.63 10.37
C ILE A 239 -19.05 -11.42 9.58
N LEU A 240 -18.02 -11.95 10.25
CA LEU A 240 -16.96 -12.74 9.61
C LEU A 240 -17.51 -14.02 8.96
N LYS A 241 -18.46 -14.71 9.61
CA LYS A 241 -19.11 -15.90 9.06
C LYS A 241 -19.93 -15.57 7.82
N ASN A 242 -20.75 -14.53 7.88
CA ASN A 242 -21.55 -14.06 6.74
C ASN A 242 -20.65 -13.71 5.54
N TRP A 243 -19.57 -12.97 5.79
CA TRP A 243 -18.62 -12.60 4.75
C TRP A 243 -17.87 -13.78 4.16
N LYS A 244 -17.54 -14.80 4.95
CA LYS A 244 -16.94 -16.03 4.45
C LYS A 244 -17.86 -16.71 3.43
N SER A 245 -19.15 -16.82 3.75
CA SER A 245 -20.16 -17.35 2.81
C SER A 245 -20.30 -16.49 1.55
N VAL A 246 -20.24 -15.16 1.66
CA VAL A 246 -20.25 -14.25 0.50
C VAL A 246 -19.04 -14.48 -0.41
N ILE A 247 -17.85 -14.71 0.16
CA ILE A 247 -16.62 -14.99 -0.60
C ILE A 247 -16.73 -16.37 -1.28
N GLU A 248 -17.17 -17.39 -0.56
CA GLU A 248 -17.33 -18.76 -1.09
C GLU A 248 -18.36 -18.81 -2.22
N ASN A 249 -19.50 -18.13 -2.09
CA ASN A 249 -20.54 -18.07 -3.12
C ASN A 249 -20.16 -17.23 -4.36
N SER A 250 -19.12 -16.41 -4.27
CA SER A 250 -18.64 -15.58 -5.39
C SER A 250 -17.66 -16.30 -6.32
N HIS A 251 -17.16 -17.47 -5.91
CA HIS A 251 -16.37 -18.38 -6.76
C HIS A 251 -17.22 -19.63 -7.03
N PRO A 252 -18.08 -19.65 -8.06
CA PRO A 252 -18.65 -20.91 -8.50
C PRO A 252 -17.49 -21.83 -8.90
N LEU A 253 -17.51 -23.05 -8.35
CA LEU A 253 -16.65 -24.14 -8.77
C LEU A 253 -16.78 -24.28 -10.28
N ASN A 254 -15.69 -24.01 -11.01
CA ASN A 254 -15.54 -24.51 -12.37
C ASN A 254 -15.41 -26.04 -12.22
N GLU A 255 -16.53 -26.76 -12.38
CA GLU A 255 -16.53 -28.15 -12.84
C GLU A 255 -16.06 -28.21 -14.30
#